data_AF-A0A9E6R572-F1
#
_entry.id   AF-A0A9E6R572-F1
#
_cell.length_a   1.000
_cell.length_b   1.000
_cell.length_c   1.000
_cell.angle_alpha   90.00
_cell.angle_beta   90.00
_cell.angle_gamma   90.00
#
_symmetry.space_group_name_H-M   'P 1'
#
loop_
_entity.id
_entity.type
_entity.pdbx_description
1 polymer ?
#
loop_
_entity_poly.entity_id
_entity_poly.type
_entity_poly.pdbx_seq_one_letter_code
_entity_poly.pdbx_strand_id
1 'polypeptide(L)'
;MDDEIETLMVEVRASTAGFRADVESMRSALDSSLLGGFAQAGEVLERSLLSAIRRGKLGFDELKAIALRTMGEIAAQALQSGIGSIFGGASPVGGGTNIGSLLNGIFGSLFGLPGRATGGPVSPGRAFMVGERGPELFVPTSAGRVEAAQVGGSREVRVAINLAAPRGTQGPVMLRRSSRQIASAVARAMREF
;
A
#
# COMPACT_ATOMS: atom_id res chain seq x y z
N MET A 1 -57.67 -67.39 -32.41
CA MET A 1 -56.58 -66.93 -31.52
C MET A 1 -55.36 -66.55 -32.32
N ASP A 2 -54.99 -67.29 -33.39
CA ASP A 2 -53.83 -66.93 -34.22
C ASP A 2 -54.03 -65.63 -35.03
N ASP A 3 -55.23 -65.35 -35.55
CA ASP A 3 -55.53 -64.15 -36.33
C ASP A 3 -55.41 -62.82 -35.54
N GLU A 4 -55.67 -62.84 -34.23
CA GLU A 4 -55.54 -61.65 -33.36
C GLU A 4 -54.07 -61.31 -33.11
N ILE A 5 -53.21 -62.32 -32.98
CA ILE A 5 -51.77 -62.14 -32.78
C ILE A 5 -51.13 -61.58 -34.04
N GLU A 6 -51.52 -62.07 -35.22
CA GLU A 6 -50.99 -61.59 -36.49
C GLU A 6 -51.38 -60.12 -36.74
N THR A 7 -52.61 -59.74 -36.39
CA THR A 7 -53.09 -58.35 -36.47
C THR A 7 -52.30 -57.41 -35.54
N LEU A 8 -52.09 -57.82 -34.28
CA LEU A 8 -51.28 -57.06 -33.32
C LEU A 8 -49.81 -56.94 -33.76
N MET A 9 -49.24 -57.99 -34.35
CA MET A 9 -47.87 -57.96 -34.88
C MET A 9 -47.72 -57.00 -36.06
N VAL A 10 -48.71 -56.94 -36.95
CA VAL A 10 -48.73 -55.97 -38.07
C VAL A 10 -48.84 -54.55 -37.56
N GLU A 11 -49.70 -54.29 -36.56
CA GLU A 11 -49.85 -52.97 -35.93
C GLU A 11 -48.57 -52.52 -35.22
N VAL A 12 -47.94 -53.40 -34.45
CA VAL A 12 -46.65 -53.14 -33.77
C VAL A 12 -45.54 -52.89 -34.79
N ARG A 13 -45.52 -53.63 -35.91
CA ARG A 13 -44.53 -53.42 -36.97
C ARG A 13 -44.74 -52.09 -37.69
N ALA A 14 -45.98 -51.70 -37.94
CA ALA A 14 -46.35 -50.42 -38.52
C ALA A 14 -46.00 -49.25 -37.58
N SER A 15 -46.31 -49.36 -36.28
CA SER A 15 -45.97 -48.33 -35.28
C SER A 15 -44.46 -48.17 -35.10
N THR A 16 -43.71 -49.28 -35.11
CA THR A 16 -42.24 -49.25 -35.04
C THR A 16 -41.63 -48.64 -36.30
N ALA A 17 -42.24 -48.85 -37.48
CA ALA A 17 -41.80 -48.21 -38.72
C ALA A 17 -42.05 -46.69 -38.71
N GLY A 18 -43.23 -46.25 -38.25
CA GLY A 18 -43.56 -44.83 -38.09
C GLY A 18 -42.64 -44.14 -37.08
N PHE A 19 -42.44 -44.76 -35.90
CA PHE A 19 -41.55 -44.22 -34.87
C PHE A 19 -40.12 -44.02 -35.38
N ARG A 20 -39.59 -44.97 -36.18
CA ARG A 20 -38.24 -44.84 -36.75
C ARG A 20 -38.15 -43.67 -37.73
N ALA A 21 -39.18 -43.44 -38.54
CA ALA A 21 -39.24 -42.31 -39.45
C ALA A 21 -39.32 -40.97 -38.69
N ASP A 22 -40.10 -40.91 -37.61
CA ASP A 22 -40.21 -39.72 -36.78
C ASP A 22 -38.90 -39.39 -36.06
N VAL A 23 -38.18 -40.39 -35.56
CA VAL A 23 -36.85 -40.21 -34.95
C VAL A 23 -35.84 -39.69 -35.96
N GLU A 24 -35.86 -40.17 -37.21
CA GLU A 24 -34.98 -39.67 -38.26
C GLU A 24 -35.31 -38.21 -38.63
N SER A 25 -36.60 -37.86 -38.68
CA SER A 25 -37.06 -36.48 -38.90
C SER A 25 -36.62 -35.55 -37.76
N MET A 26 -36.80 -35.98 -36.51
CA MET A 26 -36.33 -35.23 -35.33
C MET A 26 -34.81 -35.06 -35.33
N ARG A 27 -34.06 -36.12 -35.69
CA ARG A 27 -32.60 -36.06 -35.79
C ARG A 27 -32.14 -35.07 -36.85
N SER A 28 -32.75 -35.10 -38.04
CA SER A 28 -32.46 -34.16 -39.14
C SER A 28 -32.76 -32.71 -38.76
N ALA A 29 -33.91 -32.46 -38.11
CA ALA A 29 -34.28 -31.13 -37.62
C ALA A 29 -33.33 -30.63 -36.53
N LEU A 30 -32.89 -31.52 -35.63
CA LEU A 30 -31.91 -31.19 -34.59
C LEU A 30 -30.53 -30.92 -35.16
N ASP A 31 -30.02 -31.76 -36.08
CA ASP A 31 -28.69 -31.54 -36.68
C ASP A 31 -28.65 -30.22 -37.45
N SER A 32 -29.67 -29.93 -38.25
CA SER A 32 -29.72 -28.68 -39.03
C SER A 32 -29.84 -27.44 -38.16
N SER A 33 -30.68 -27.47 -37.11
CA SER A 33 -30.86 -26.32 -36.21
C SER A 33 -29.67 -26.10 -35.27
N LEU A 34 -29.09 -27.18 -34.73
CA LEU A 34 -27.93 -27.10 -33.83
C LEU A 34 -26.66 -26.71 -34.60
N LEU A 35 -26.34 -27.38 -35.71
CA LEU A 35 -25.15 -27.04 -36.50
C LEU A 35 -25.24 -25.63 -37.06
N GLY A 36 -26.41 -25.21 -37.56
CA GLY A 36 -26.65 -23.86 -38.02
C GLY A 36 -26.55 -22.82 -36.90
N GLY A 37 -27.14 -23.10 -35.74
CA GLY A 37 -27.08 -22.24 -34.56
C GLY A 37 -25.67 -22.05 -34.01
N PHE A 38 -24.88 -23.12 -33.93
CA PHE A 38 -23.48 -23.06 -33.48
C PHE A 38 -22.58 -22.31 -34.46
N ALA A 39 -22.76 -22.50 -35.78
CA ALA A 39 -22.01 -21.76 -36.79
C ALA A 39 -22.29 -20.26 -36.69
N GLN A 40 -23.56 -19.87 -36.57
CA GLN A 40 -23.96 -18.47 -36.45
C GLN A 40 -23.44 -17.85 -35.14
N ALA A 41 -23.55 -18.58 -34.02
CA ALA A 41 -23.05 -18.14 -32.72
C ALA A 41 -21.52 -17.97 -32.73
N GLY A 42 -20.80 -18.91 -33.38
CA GLY A 42 -19.35 -18.83 -33.54
C GLY A 42 -18.92 -17.58 -34.32
N GLU A 43 -19.62 -17.26 -35.41
CA GLU A 43 -19.31 -16.10 -36.25
C GLU A 43 -19.60 -14.76 -35.50
N VAL A 44 -20.68 -14.70 -34.71
CA VAL A 44 -20.95 -13.55 -33.84
C VAL A 44 -19.89 -13.40 -32.76
N LEU A 45 -19.48 -14.51 -32.14
CA LEU A 45 -18.45 -14.50 -31.11
C LEU A 45 -17.09 -14.06 -31.68
N GLU A 46 -16.68 -14.59 -32.82
CA GLU A 46 -15.45 -14.19 -33.51
C GLU A 46 -15.43 -12.69 -33.83
N ARG A 47 -16.52 -12.17 -34.41
CA ARG A 47 -16.66 -10.73 -34.70
C ARG A 47 -16.58 -9.88 -33.44
N SER A 48 -17.26 -10.31 -32.37
CA SER A 48 -17.25 -9.59 -31.09
C SER A 48 -15.86 -9.60 -30.45
N LEU A 49 -15.14 -10.73 -30.49
CA LEU A 49 -13.81 -10.88 -29.94
C LEU A 49 -12.78 -10.07 -30.74
N LEU A 50 -12.83 -10.12 -32.08
CA LEU A 50 -11.95 -9.30 -32.94
C LEU A 50 -12.19 -7.80 -32.71
N SER A 51 -13.45 -7.39 -32.56
CA SER A 51 -13.81 -6.01 -32.25
C SER A 51 -13.32 -5.60 -30.85
N ALA A 52 -13.50 -6.47 -29.85
CA ALA A 52 -13.02 -6.27 -28.49
C ALA A 52 -11.50 -6.15 -28.42
N ILE A 53 -10.76 -6.99 -29.15
CA ILE A 53 -9.29 -6.93 -29.21
C ILE A 53 -8.83 -5.62 -29.84
N ARG A 54 -9.44 -5.18 -30.95
CA ARG A 54 -9.09 -3.89 -31.59
C ARG A 54 -9.42 -2.70 -30.67
N ARG A 55 -10.59 -2.72 -30.04
CA ARG A 55 -11.03 -1.67 -29.11
C ARG A 55 -10.18 -1.64 -27.83
N GLY A 56 -9.80 -2.80 -27.32
CA GLY A 56 -8.91 -2.93 -26.17
C GLY A 56 -7.55 -2.28 -26.44
N LYS A 57 -6.94 -2.54 -27.61
CA LYS A 57 -5.69 -1.89 -28.02
C LYS A 57 -5.82 -0.36 -28.04
N LEU A 58 -6.91 0.16 -28.60
CA LEU A 58 -7.17 1.60 -28.62
C LEU A 58 -7.28 2.20 -27.21
N GLY A 59 -7.95 1.50 -26.28
CA GLY A 59 -8.06 1.94 -24.89
C GLY A 59 -6.71 1.98 -24.16
N PHE A 60 -5.81 1.02 -24.41
CA PHE A 60 -4.47 1.03 -23.81
C PHE A 60 -3.60 2.19 -24.30
N ASP A 61 -3.69 2.52 -25.60
CA ASP A 61 -2.97 3.67 -26.16
C ASP A 61 -3.49 5.00 -25.60
N GLU A 62 -4.81 5.12 -25.43
CA GLU A 62 -5.43 6.29 -24.80
C GLU A 62 -5.04 6.42 -23.32
N LEU A 63 -5.08 5.32 -22.56
CA LEU A 63 -4.62 5.29 -21.16
C LEU A 63 -3.15 5.69 -21.04
N LYS A 64 -2.28 5.19 -21.94
CA LYS A 64 -0.88 5.59 -22.00
C LYS A 64 -0.74 7.08 -22.30
N ALA A 65 -1.51 7.61 -23.26
CA ALA A 65 -1.47 9.02 -23.60
C ALA A 65 -1.98 9.92 -22.46
N ILE A 66 -3.01 9.49 -21.73
CA ILE A 66 -3.50 10.16 -20.53
C ILE A 66 -2.43 10.11 -19.44
N ALA A 67 -1.86 8.93 -19.16
CA ALA A 67 -0.82 8.75 -18.14
C ALA A 67 0.42 9.62 -18.41
N LEU A 68 0.90 9.67 -19.65
CA LEU A 68 2.03 10.52 -20.01
C LEU A 68 1.71 12.02 -19.86
N ARG A 69 0.48 12.43 -20.21
CA ARG A 69 0.01 13.81 -19.98
C ARG A 69 -0.06 14.15 -18.50
N THR A 70 -0.68 13.31 -17.69
CA THR A 70 -0.79 13.54 -16.24
C THR A 70 0.58 13.54 -15.57
N MET A 71 1.49 12.64 -15.96
CA MET A 71 2.87 12.68 -15.47
C MET A 71 3.59 13.97 -15.88
N GLY A 72 3.37 14.47 -17.10
CA GLY A 72 3.89 15.75 -17.56
C GLY A 72 3.34 16.94 -16.77
N GLU A 73 2.05 16.95 -16.48
CA GLU A 73 1.39 17.97 -15.65
C GLU A 73 1.91 17.95 -14.21
N ILE A 74 2.06 16.76 -13.61
CA ILE A 74 2.63 16.59 -12.26
C ILE A 74 4.09 17.08 -12.24
N ALA A 75 4.89 16.73 -13.26
CA ALA A 75 6.28 17.18 -13.35
C ALA A 75 6.37 18.72 -13.52
N ALA A 76 5.52 19.31 -14.37
CA ALA A 76 5.45 20.75 -14.54
C ALA A 76 5.01 21.46 -13.24
N GLN A 77 4.04 20.90 -12.51
CA GLN A 77 3.58 21.44 -11.24
C GLN A 77 4.60 21.25 -10.10
N ALA A 78 5.35 20.16 -10.10
CA ALA A 78 6.46 19.95 -9.18
C ALA A 78 7.62 20.92 -9.46
N LEU A 79 7.93 21.19 -10.74
CA LEU A 79 8.91 22.22 -11.12
C LEU A 79 8.42 23.62 -10.76
N GLN A 80 7.15 23.95 -10.99
CA GLN A 80 6.58 25.25 -10.61
C GLN A 80 6.51 25.44 -9.09
N SER A 81 6.26 24.37 -8.32
CA SER A 81 6.24 24.42 -6.85
C SER A 81 7.65 24.37 -6.25
N GLY A 82 8.58 23.67 -6.89
CA GLY A 82 9.99 23.62 -6.53
C GLY A 82 10.73 24.92 -6.86
N ILE A 83 10.49 25.49 -8.05
CA ILE A 83 10.96 26.83 -8.42
C ILE A 83 10.18 27.90 -7.64
N GLY A 84 8.89 27.73 -7.36
CA GLY A 84 8.14 28.65 -6.51
C GLY A 84 8.63 28.70 -5.06
N SER A 85 9.15 27.59 -4.53
CA SER A 85 9.76 27.53 -3.19
C SER A 85 11.23 27.94 -3.16
N ILE A 86 11.98 27.76 -4.26
CA ILE A 86 13.38 28.21 -4.40
C ILE A 86 13.47 29.69 -4.84
N PHE A 87 12.58 30.16 -5.70
CA PHE A 87 12.55 31.49 -6.30
C PHE A 87 11.52 32.43 -5.64
N GLY A 88 10.54 31.88 -4.91
CA GLY A 88 9.55 32.64 -4.11
C GLY A 88 9.68 32.46 -2.59
N GLY A 89 10.68 31.71 -2.12
CA GLY A 89 10.89 31.38 -0.70
C GLY A 89 11.98 32.17 0.00
N ALA A 90 12.18 33.45 -0.35
CA ALA A 90 13.06 34.37 0.36
C ALA A 90 12.34 35.60 0.91
N SER A 91 11.05 35.48 1.26
CA SER A 91 10.33 36.52 2.00
C SER A 91 9.62 35.92 3.22
N PRO A 92 10.08 36.21 4.45
CA PRO A 92 9.30 35.93 5.64
C PRO A 92 8.29 37.06 5.80
N VAL A 93 6.99 36.73 5.79
CA VAL A 93 5.84 37.46 6.40
C VAL A 93 4.59 37.19 5.57
N GLY A 94 3.52 36.77 6.25
CA GLY A 94 2.15 36.91 5.76
C GLY A 94 1.40 35.59 5.61
N GLY A 95 0.47 35.33 6.53
CA GLY A 95 -0.37 34.15 6.54
C GLY A 95 -1.21 34.01 5.27
N GLY A 96 -1.02 32.90 4.57
CA GLY A 96 -1.90 32.41 3.52
C GLY A 96 -1.95 30.90 3.61
N THR A 97 -3.12 30.35 3.92
CA THR A 97 -3.36 28.90 4.03
C THR A 97 -3.14 28.25 2.67
N ASN A 98 -1.93 27.74 2.45
CA ASN A 98 -1.54 27.06 1.21
C ASN A 98 -2.25 25.70 1.13
N ILE A 99 -3.04 25.51 0.06
CA ILE A 99 -3.70 24.23 -0.27
C ILE A 99 -2.66 23.10 -0.41
N GLY A 100 -1.43 23.41 -0.80
CA GLY A 100 -0.30 22.45 -0.80
C GLY A 100 0.12 21.95 0.60
N SER A 101 -0.13 22.70 1.67
CA SER A 101 0.07 22.24 3.04
C SER A 101 -1.08 21.35 3.51
N LEU A 102 -2.30 21.58 3.03
CA LEU A 102 -3.47 20.78 3.38
C LEU A 102 -3.46 19.43 2.65
N LEU A 103 -3.08 19.40 1.37
CA LEU A 103 -2.96 18.17 0.59
C LEU A 103 -1.79 17.30 1.08
N ASN A 104 -0.66 17.88 1.47
CA ASN A 104 0.41 17.13 2.15
C ASN A 104 -0.05 16.54 3.49
N GLY A 105 -0.89 17.26 4.24
CA GLY A 105 -1.49 16.76 5.48
C GLY A 105 -2.46 15.59 5.27
N ILE A 106 -3.21 15.58 4.17
CA ILE A 106 -4.20 14.53 3.86
C ILE A 106 -3.54 13.30 3.21
N PHE A 107 -2.66 13.47 2.23
CA PHE A 107 -1.92 12.36 1.61
C PHE A 107 -0.96 11.70 2.61
N GLY A 108 -0.33 12.48 3.49
CA GLY A 108 0.45 11.98 4.62
C GLY A 108 -0.38 11.33 5.74
N SER A 109 -1.71 11.34 5.66
CA SER A 109 -2.61 10.65 6.60
C SER A 109 -3.24 9.36 6.04
N LEU A 110 -3.27 9.22 4.71
CA LEU A 110 -3.92 8.09 4.02
C LEU A 110 -2.94 6.97 3.63
N PHE A 111 -1.68 7.29 3.34
CA PHE A 111 -0.66 6.31 2.89
C PHE A 111 0.45 6.01 3.90
N GLY A 112 0.45 6.69 5.04
CA GLY A 112 1.31 6.40 6.16
C GLY A 112 0.63 6.96 7.39
N LEU A 113 0.47 6.16 8.42
CA LEU A 113 0.19 6.70 9.74
C LEU A 113 1.18 7.85 9.99
N PRO A 114 0.76 9.02 10.48
CA PRO A 114 1.66 10.15 10.69
C PRO A 114 2.82 9.67 11.56
N GLY A 115 3.96 9.40 10.91
CA GLY A 115 5.12 8.82 11.55
C GLY A 115 5.58 9.81 12.59
N ARG A 116 5.45 9.46 13.87
CA ARG A 116 5.85 10.33 14.98
C ARG A 116 7.36 10.23 15.26
N ALA A 117 8.15 10.04 14.21
CA ALA A 117 9.61 10.09 14.28
C ALA A 117 10.09 11.47 14.76
N THR A 118 9.34 12.53 14.48
CA THR A 118 9.64 13.92 14.87
C THR A 118 8.96 14.38 16.17
N GLY A 119 8.25 13.48 16.87
CA GLY A 119 7.51 13.80 18.10
C GLY A 119 6.18 14.54 17.85
N GLY A 120 5.31 14.56 18.87
CA GLY A 120 4.02 15.28 18.82
C GLY A 120 2.95 14.72 19.78
N PRO A 121 1.85 15.47 20.00
CA PRO A 121 0.80 15.10 20.95
C PRO A 121 0.06 13.84 20.48
N VAL A 122 -0.14 12.89 21.39
CA VAL A 122 -0.84 11.62 21.16
C VAL A 122 -2.17 11.59 21.89
N SER A 123 -3.17 11.01 21.23
CA SER A 123 -4.53 10.87 21.78
C SER A 123 -4.75 9.42 22.25
N PRO A 124 -5.51 9.20 23.34
CA PRO A 124 -5.82 7.87 23.83
C PRO A 124 -6.49 7.00 22.75
N GLY A 125 -6.15 5.71 22.72
CA GLY A 125 -6.83 4.69 21.90
C GLY A 125 -6.49 4.71 20.41
N ARG A 126 -5.59 5.59 19.95
CA ARG A 126 -5.09 5.58 18.57
C ARG A 126 -3.71 4.98 18.49
N ALA A 127 -3.51 4.05 17.55
CA ALA A 127 -2.19 3.53 17.24
C ALA A 127 -1.40 4.57 16.43
N PHE A 128 -0.20 4.86 16.88
CA PHE A 128 0.76 5.74 16.23
C PHE A 128 2.01 4.93 15.88
N MET A 129 2.59 5.15 14.71
CA MET A 129 3.86 4.52 14.34
C MET A 129 5.01 5.36 14.89
N VAL A 130 5.85 4.74 15.73
CA VAL A 130 6.98 5.36 16.43
C VAL A 130 8.20 4.46 16.22
N GLY A 131 9.29 4.97 15.65
CA GLY A 131 10.53 4.21 15.57
C GLY A 131 11.49 4.70 14.50
N GLU A 132 12.76 4.84 14.88
CA GLU A 132 13.88 5.17 13.98
C GLU A 132 14.64 3.90 13.54
N ARG A 133 14.34 2.74 14.15
CA ARG A 133 15.00 1.44 13.92
C ARG A 133 14.07 0.34 13.43
N GLY A 134 12.86 0.70 13.01
CA GLY A 134 11.83 -0.24 12.56
C GLY A 134 10.43 0.24 12.92
N PRO A 135 9.39 -0.29 12.26
CA PRO A 135 8.01 0.14 12.47
C PRO A 135 7.45 -0.45 13.77
N GLU A 136 7.66 0.23 14.90
CA GLU A 136 6.95 -0.08 16.15
C GLU A 136 5.66 0.73 16.24
N LEU A 137 4.60 0.13 16.80
CA LEU A 137 3.31 0.78 17.01
C LEU A 137 3.13 1.13 18.50
N PHE A 138 2.85 2.39 18.77
CA PHE A 138 2.55 2.93 20.09
C PHE A 138 1.06 3.27 20.20
N VAL A 139 0.36 2.64 21.15
CA VAL A 139 -1.06 2.88 21.43
C VAL A 139 -1.21 3.41 22.87
N PRO A 140 -1.36 4.73 23.08
CA PRO A 140 -1.46 5.27 24.42
C PRO A 140 -2.86 5.05 25.01
N THR A 141 -2.92 4.75 26.31
CA THR A 141 -4.17 4.63 27.08
C THR A 141 -4.63 5.95 27.72
N SER A 142 -3.75 6.97 27.72
CA SER A 142 -3.99 8.31 28.23
C SER A 142 -3.43 9.37 27.28
N ALA A 143 -3.91 10.61 27.40
CA ALA A 143 -3.43 11.71 26.56
C ALA A 143 -2.00 12.08 26.97
N GLY A 144 -1.11 12.24 25.99
CA GLY A 144 0.31 12.47 26.25
C GLY A 144 1.02 13.09 25.06
N ARG A 145 2.34 13.14 25.10
CA ARG A 145 3.18 13.63 24.00
C ARG A 145 4.38 12.71 23.81
N VAL A 146 4.66 12.36 22.55
CA VAL A 146 5.87 11.64 22.18
C VAL A 146 6.97 12.67 21.94
N GLU A 147 8.08 12.50 22.65
CA GLU A 147 9.30 13.29 22.48
C GLU A 147 10.25 12.53 21.57
N ALA A 148 10.77 13.19 20.53
CA ALA A 148 11.87 12.64 19.76
C ALA A 148 13.16 12.79 20.58
N ALA A 149 13.90 11.69 20.78
CA ALA A 149 15.23 11.79 21.35
C ALA A 149 16.12 12.50 20.34
N GLN A 150 16.70 13.64 20.72
CA GLN A 150 17.58 14.41 19.84
C GLN A 150 18.88 13.62 19.59
N VAL A 151 18.88 12.70 18.62
CA VAL A 151 20.06 11.94 18.19
C VAL A 151 20.94 12.88 17.37
N GLY A 152 21.82 13.60 18.06
CA GLY A 152 22.75 14.53 17.42
C GLY A 152 23.45 15.51 18.34
N GLY A 153 23.07 15.59 19.62
CA GLY A 153 23.87 16.29 20.62
C GLY A 153 24.82 15.32 21.29
N SER A 154 26.14 15.53 21.16
CA SER A 154 27.10 15.00 22.14
C SER A 154 26.56 15.32 23.53
N ARG A 155 26.11 14.30 24.27
CA ARG A 155 25.58 14.47 25.62
C ARG A 155 26.75 14.96 26.48
N GLU A 156 26.87 16.27 26.65
CA GLU A 156 27.87 16.87 27.52
C GLU A 156 27.46 16.59 28.97
N VAL A 157 27.87 15.43 29.48
CA VAL A 157 27.66 15.06 30.88
C VAL A 157 28.72 15.77 31.71
N ARG A 158 28.39 16.97 32.23
CA ARG A 158 29.24 17.66 33.22
C ARG A 158 29.04 17.03 34.59
N VAL A 159 29.97 16.17 35.01
CA VAL A 159 30.00 15.60 36.36
C VAL A 159 30.87 16.49 37.26
N ALA A 160 30.25 17.26 38.15
CA ALA A 160 30.95 18.00 39.19
C ALA A 160 31.00 17.17 40.48
N ILE A 161 32.18 16.67 40.85
CA ILE A 161 32.39 15.90 42.07
C ILE A 161 33.04 16.80 43.12
N ASN A 162 32.25 17.28 44.08
CA ASN A 162 32.76 18.02 45.22
C ASN A 162 33.19 17.05 46.32
N LEU A 163 34.50 16.88 46.47
CA LEU A 163 35.09 16.06 47.52
C LEU A 163 35.30 16.94 48.76
N ALA A 164 34.45 16.78 49.78
CA ALA A 164 34.68 17.39 51.07
C ALA A 164 35.82 16.65 51.78
N ALA A 165 37.02 17.23 51.76
CA ALA A 165 38.15 16.71 52.51
C ALA A 165 37.92 16.91 54.02
N PRO A 166 38.03 15.86 54.86
CA PRO A 166 38.01 16.02 56.31
C PRO A 166 39.15 16.96 56.74
N ARG A 167 38.82 17.91 57.63
CA ARG A 167 39.76 18.92 58.14
C ARG A 167 40.98 18.23 58.74
N GLY A 168 42.18 18.52 58.20
CA GLY A 168 43.46 18.04 58.73
C GLY A 168 44.32 17.19 57.79
N THR A 169 43.90 16.93 56.55
CA THR A 169 44.74 16.21 55.58
C THR A 169 45.73 17.15 54.88
N GLN A 170 47.01 17.03 55.24
CA GLN A 170 48.09 17.73 54.55
C GLN A 170 48.38 17.10 53.18
N GLY A 171 48.25 17.89 52.12
CA GLY A 171 48.94 17.63 50.85
C GLY A 171 48.06 17.55 49.59
N PRO A 172 48.17 18.50 48.63
CA PRO A 172 47.48 18.45 47.34
C PRO A 172 48.01 17.37 46.35
N VAL A 173 48.92 16.50 46.77
CA VAL A 173 49.59 15.51 45.89
C VAL A 173 48.87 14.16 45.87
N MET A 174 48.34 13.68 47.00
CA MET A 174 47.60 12.41 47.06
C MET A 174 46.27 12.47 46.29
N LEU A 175 45.57 13.61 46.36
CA LEU A 175 44.33 13.84 45.60
C LEU A 175 44.54 13.88 44.08
N ARG A 176 45.72 14.29 43.61
CA ARG A 176 46.04 14.33 42.17
C ARG A 176 46.26 12.93 41.57
N ARG A 177 46.70 11.96 42.38
CA ARG A 177 46.90 10.57 41.92
C ARG A 177 45.57 9.82 41.86
N SER A 178 44.71 10.00 42.87
CA SER A 178 43.39 9.39 42.91
C SER A 178 42.42 10.00 41.88
N SER A 179 42.48 11.32 41.64
CA SER A 179 41.59 11.97 40.66
C SER A 179 41.81 11.47 39.24
N ARG A 180 43.06 11.19 38.84
CA ARG A 180 43.39 10.62 37.52
C ARG A 180 42.90 9.18 37.38
N GLN A 181 43.03 8.37 38.43
CA GLN A 181 42.55 6.99 38.43
C GLN A 181 41.02 6.95 38.32
N ILE A 182 40.32 7.78 39.09
CA ILE A 182 38.86 7.88 39.04
C ILE A 182 38.39 8.42 37.68
N ALA A 183 39.03 9.46 37.14
CA ALA A 183 38.69 10.00 35.82
C ALA A 183 38.86 8.95 34.71
N SER A 184 39.91 8.14 34.76
CA SER A 184 40.13 7.07 33.78
C SER A 184 39.12 5.93 33.89
N ALA A 185 38.72 5.56 35.12
CA ALA A 185 37.71 4.52 35.35
C ALA A 185 36.32 4.98 34.87
N VAL A 186 35.94 6.23 35.16
CA VAL A 186 34.68 6.82 34.69
C VAL A 186 34.67 6.96 33.16
N ALA A 187 35.78 7.40 32.55
CA ALA A 187 35.89 7.51 31.10
C ALA A 187 35.89 6.16 30.36
N ARG A 188 36.23 5.05 31.03
CA ARG A 188 36.08 3.70 30.48
C ARG A 188 34.62 3.25 30.60
N ALA A 189 33.99 3.40 31.77
CA ALA A 189 32.60 3.03 31.99
C ALA A 189 31.62 3.76 31.06
N MET A 190 31.88 5.04 30.76
CA MET A 190 31.06 5.84 29.84
C MET A 190 31.22 5.44 28.35
N ARG A 191 32.25 4.66 27.99
CA ARG A 191 32.45 4.17 26.62
C ARG A 191 31.89 2.77 26.37
N GLU A 192 31.60 2.04 27.44
CA GLU A 192 31.05 0.67 27.39
C GLU A 192 29.50 0.64 27.40
N PHE A 193 28.84 1.81 27.49
CA PHE A 193 27.40 2.02 27.33
C PHE A 193 27.09 2.72 26.00
#